data_AF-A0A970ZSE8-F1
#
_entry.id   AF-A0A970ZSE8-F1
#
_cell.length_a   1.000
_cell.length_b   1.000
_cell.length_c   1.000
_cell.angle_alpha   90.00
_cell.angle_beta   90.00
_cell.angle_gamma   90.00
#
_symmetry.space_group_name_H-M   'P 1'
#
loop_
_entity.id
_entity.type
_entity.pdbx_description
1 polymer ?
#
loop_
_entity_poly.entity_id
_entity_poly.type
_entity_poly.pdbx_seq_one_letter_code
_entity_poly.pdbx_strand_id
1 'polypeptide(L)'
;MERETLAQRLGMAPHVSALLTKAEGLGLRVPEDLEWLATARGLRYYSSPSEVAMVRESPALHGVEDFSNEELALALLSICLPYSQQRIRMGAAMLAAEGNSPADIARLAGRERNERVVHYLARLGEQVEPANPFWSEILAHLPEFDPPEPDLLPHVTRFVAMTGYTRRGSETVMQWIRPQASVVA
;
A
#
# COMPACT_ATOMS: atom_id res chain seq x y z
N MET A 1 -17.75 -3.99 19.65
CA MET A 1 -16.36 -4.39 19.98
C MET A 1 -15.44 -3.54 19.12
N GLU A 2 -14.52 -2.81 19.74
CA GLU A 2 -13.47 -2.11 19.00
C GLU A 2 -12.59 -3.16 18.30
N ARG A 3 -12.29 -2.93 17.01
CA ARG A 3 -11.41 -3.82 16.24
C ARG A 3 -9.96 -3.49 16.60
N GLU A 4 -9.16 -4.52 16.82
CA GLU A 4 -7.71 -4.39 17.03
C GLU A 4 -7.09 -3.53 15.92
N THR A 5 -6.32 -2.51 16.31
CA THR A 5 -5.53 -1.68 15.38
C THR A 5 -4.26 -2.38 14.96
N LEU A 6 -3.69 -1.97 13.82
CA LEU A 6 -2.41 -2.51 13.37
C LEU A 6 -1.28 -2.24 14.39
N ALA A 7 -1.29 -1.08 15.06
CA ALA A 7 -0.35 -0.80 16.16
C ALA A 7 -0.47 -1.82 17.30
N GLN A 8 -1.69 -2.11 17.77
CA GLN A 8 -1.92 -3.10 18.83
C GLN A 8 -1.45 -4.49 18.40
N ARG A 9 -1.78 -4.90 17.17
CA ARG A 9 -1.37 -6.19 16.60
C ARG A 9 0.15 -6.35 16.55
N LEU A 10 0.88 -5.27 16.25
CA LEU A 10 2.33 -5.25 16.14
C LEU A 10 3.06 -4.95 17.46
N GLY A 11 2.33 -4.79 18.57
CA GLY A 11 2.92 -4.38 19.86
C GLY A 11 3.55 -2.99 19.83
N MET A 12 3.06 -2.10 18.97
CA MET A 12 3.57 -0.75 18.78
C MET A 12 2.80 0.27 19.64
N ALA A 13 3.48 1.36 19.99
CA ALA A 13 2.85 2.47 20.67
C ALA A 13 1.78 3.13 19.76
N PRO A 14 0.64 3.58 20.32
CA PRO A 14 -0.34 4.36 19.58
C PRO A 14 0.26 5.61 18.93
N HIS A 15 -0.38 6.07 17.86
CA HIS A 15 0.01 7.25 17.11
C HIS A 15 -1.24 8.07 16.74
N VAL A 16 -1.06 9.35 16.45
CA VAL A 16 -2.08 10.23 15.89
C VAL A 16 -1.61 10.63 14.51
N SER A 17 -2.27 10.09 13.48
CA SER A 17 -1.86 10.23 12.10
C SER A 17 -2.30 11.57 11.50
N ALA A 18 -1.34 12.44 11.20
CA ALA A 18 -1.60 13.69 10.50
C ALA A 18 -2.09 13.44 9.07
N LEU A 19 -1.64 12.35 8.45
CA LEU A 19 -2.06 11.90 7.15
C LEU A 19 -3.54 11.48 7.09
N LEU A 20 -4.02 10.75 8.11
CA LEU A 20 -5.44 10.43 8.21
C LEU A 20 -6.28 11.70 8.45
N THR A 21 -5.80 12.62 9.29
CA THR A 21 -6.46 13.93 9.47
C THR A 21 -6.48 14.76 8.18
N LYS A 22 -5.42 14.70 7.36
CA LYS A 22 -5.41 15.32 6.02
C LYS A 22 -6.48 14.69 5.13
N ALA A 23 -6.59 13.35 5.09
CA ALA A 23 -7.59 12.65 4.30
C ALA A 23 -9.01 13.06 4.71
N GLU A 24 -9.31 13.08 6.01
CA GLU A 24 -10.60 13.55 6.54
C GLU A 24 -10.86 15.02 6.20
N GLY A 25 -9.84 15.88 6.27
CA GLY A 25 -9.92 17.29 5.89
C GLY A 25 -10.22 17.52 4.40
N LEU A 26 -9.88 16.54 3.55
CA LEU A 26 -10.25 16.51 2.13
C LEU A 26 -11.64 15.89 1.89
N GLY A 27 -12.36 15.52 2.96
CA GLY A 27 -13.71 14.94 2.88
C GLY A 27 -13.76 13.42 2.71
N LEU A 28 -12.62 12.73 2.82
CA LEU A 28 -12.57 11.27 2.72
C LEU A 28 -13.03 10.62 4.03
N ARG A 29 -13.94 9.64 3.93
CA ARG A 29 -14.25 8.74 5.04
C ARG A 29 -13.12 7.75 5.20
N VAL A 30 -12.49 7.78 6.36
CA VAL A 30 -11.39 6.89 6.69
C VAL A 30 -11.94 5.67 7.44
N PRO A 31 -11.63 4.43 7.01
CA PRO A 31 -10.68 4.06 5.95
C PRO A 31 -11.28 3.80 4.56
N GLU A 32 -12.61 3.71 4.42
CA GLU A 32 -13.27 3.16 3.22
C GLU A 32 -12.92 3.93 1.94
N ASP A 33 -12.91 5.26 1.99
CA ASP A 33 -12.65 6.07 0.81
C ASP A 33 -11.18 6.05 0.40
N LEU A 34 -10.25 5.68 1.30
CA LEU A 34 -8.84 5.42 0.92
C LEU A 34 -8.72 4.18 0.03
N GLU A 35 -9.46 3.11 0.37
CA GLU A 35 -9.48 1.89 -0.43
C GLU A 35 -10.07 2.17 -1.81
N TRP A 36 -11.18 2.93 -1.86
CA TRP A 36 -11.78 3.35 -3.13
C TRP A 36 -10.87 4.27 -3.93
N LEU A 37 -10.17 5.21 -3.30
CA LEU A 37 -9.21 6.08 -3.97
C LEU A 37 -8.07 5.28 -4.61
N ALA A 38 -7.57 4.23 -3.95
CA ALA A 38 -6.55 3.37 -4.54
C ALA A 38 -7.07 2.65 -5.79
N THR A 39 -8.31 2.14 -5.75
CA THR A 39 -8.97 1.56 -6.92
C THR A 39 -9.15 2.60 -8.04
N ALA A 40 -9.57 3.81 -7.71
CA ALA A 40 -9.72 4.92 -8.67
C ALA A 40 -8.40 5.25 -9.37
N ARG A 41 -7.28 5.11 -8.64
CA ARG A 41 -5.91 5.33 -9.14
C ARG A 41 -5.28 4.13 -9.82
N GLY A 42 -6.09 3.14 -10.19
CA GLY A 42 -5.66 2.04 -11.05
C GLY A 42 -5.31 0.75 -10.31
N LEU A 43 -5.50 0.67 -8.99
CA LEU A 43 -5.36 -0.59 -8.25
C LEU A 43 -6.59 -1.50 -8.46
N ARG A 44 -6.66 -2.13 -9.63
CA ARG A 44 -7.82 -2.95 -10.04
C ARG A 44 -7.72 -4.41 -9.59
N TYR A 45 -6.54 -4.87 -9.17
CA TYR A 45 -6.29 -6.29 -8.85
C TYR A 45 -7.20 -6.85 -7.75
N TYR A 46 -7.64 -6.01 -6.82
CA TYR A 46 -8.47 -6.42 -5.68
C TYR A 46 -9.96 -6.09 -5.85
N SER A 47 -10.36 -5.58 -7.02
CA SER A 47 -11.72 -5.08 -7.26
C SER A 47 -12.37 -5.79 -8.44
N SER A 48 -13.67 -6.02 -8.33
CA SER A 48 -14.50 -6.45 -9.46
C SER A 48 -14.72 -5.31 -10.46
N PRO A 49 -15.05 -5.62 -11.74
CA PRO A 49 -15.40 -4.60 -12.73
C PRO A 49 -16.54 -3.68 -12.30
N SER A 50 -17.53 -4.20 -11.56
CA SER A 50 -18.65 -3.41 -11.03
C SER A 50 -18.21 -2.44 -9.95
N GLU A 51 -17.33 -2.84 -9.03
CA GLU A 51 -16.80 -1.95 -7.99
C GLU A 51 -15.97 -0.83 -8.61
N VAL A 52 -15.16 -1.17 -9.61
CA VAL A 52 -14.39 -0.20 -10.38
C VAL A 52 -15.29 0.84 -11.06
N ALA A 53 -16.41 0.42 -11.67
CA ALA A 53 -17.35 1.33 -12.30
C ALA A 53 -17.97 2.28 -11.26
N MET A 54 -18.42 1.74 -10.13
CA MET A 54 -18.99 2.53 -9.02
C MET A 54 -18.00 3.56 -8.46
N VAL A 55 -16.73 3.17 -8.28
CA VAL A 55 -15.67 4.07 -7.80
C VAL A 55 -15.43 5.24 -8.76
N ARG A 56 -15.43 4.99 -10.09
CA ARG A 56 -15.24 6.05 -11.10
C ARG A 56 -16.36 7.10 -11.10
N GLU A 57 -17.56 6.71 -10.67
CA GLU A 57 -18.72 7.59 -10.62
C GLU A 57 -18.86 8.29 -9.26
N SER A 58 -18.02 7.95 -8.27
CA SER A 58 -18.10 8.47 -6.91
C SER A 58 -17.65 9.94 -6.84
N PRO A 59 -18.56 10.89 -6.52
CA PRO A 59 -18.20 12.31 -6.42
C PRO A 59 -17.25 12.61 -5.26
N ALA A 60 -17.23 11.76 -4.22
CA ALA A 60 -16.37 11.92 -3.05
C ALA A 60 -14.87 11.78 -3.38
N LEU A 61 -14.53 11.22 -4.55
CA LEU A 61 -13.16 11.07 -5.02
C LEU A 61 -12.75 12.16 -6.01
N HIS A 62 -13.63 13.13 -6.30
CA HIS A 62 -13.30 14.30 -7.10
C HIS A 62 -12.61 15.35 -6.22
N GLY A 63 -11.50 15.92 -6.68
CA GLY A 63 -10.78 16.99 -5.95
C GLY A 63 -9.77 16.52 -4.89
N VAL A 64 -9.50 15.22 -4.79
CA VAL A 64 -8.41 14.66 -3.95
C VAL A 64 -7.08 14.52 -4.71
N GLU A 65 -6.83 15.43 -5.65
CA GLU A 65 -5.59 15.52 -6.42
C GLU A 65 -4.40 15.88 -5.53
N ASP A 66 -4.65 16.65 -4.47
CA ASP A 66 -3.66 17.08 -3.48
C ASP A 66 -3.21 15.97 -2.50
N PHE A 67 -3.76 14.76 -2.62
CA PHE A 67 -3.37 13.60 -1.82
C PHE A 67 -2.49 12.68 -2.68
N SER A 68 -1.18 12.70 -2.52
CA SER A 68 -0.26 11.94 -3.40
C SER A 68 -0.43 10.42 -3.31
N ASN A 69 0.22 9.67 -4.21
CA ASN A 69 0.19 8.20 -4.16
C ASN A 69 0.99 7.65 -2.99
N GLU A 70 2.09 8.30 -2.62
CA GLU A 70 2.86 8.00 -1.42
C GLU A 70 1.98 8.21 -0.18
N GLU A 71 1.30 9.35 -0.08
CA GLU A 71 0.36 9.62 1.00
C GLU A 71 -0.76 8.57 1.05
N LEU A 72 -1.31 8.18 -0.09
CA LEU A 72 -2.32 7.12 -0.13
C LEU A 72 -1.77 5.76 0.34
N ALA A 73 -0.57 5.39 -0.09
CA ALA A 73 0.08 4.16 0.34
C ALA A 73 0.28 4.14 1.85
N LEU A 74 0.83 5.22 2.43
CA LEU A 74 1.08 5.32 3.87
C LEU A 74 -0.21 5.42 4.69
N ALA A 75 -1.28 6.04 4.14
CA ALA A 75 -2.57 6.12 4.82
C ALA A 75 -3.23 4.74 4.92
N LEU A 76 -3.18 3.95 3.84
CA LEU A 76 -3.65 2.56 3.83
C LEU A 76 -2.85 1.68 4.80
N LEU A 77 -1.56 1.96 4.97
CA LEU A 77 -0.65 1.25 5.89
C LEU A 77 -0.64 1.83 7.32
N SER A 78 -1.50 2.81 7.62
CA SER A 78 -1.47 3.50 8.91
C SER A 78 -1.69 2.53 10.07
N ILE A 79 -0.73 2.54 11.01
CA ILE A 79 -0.82 1.74 12.23
C ILE A 79 -2.01 2.12 13.12
N CYS A 80 -2.62 3.29 12.90
CA CYS A 80 -3.77 3.80 13.65
C CYS A 80 -5.09 3.13 13.24
N LEU A 81 -5.14 2.51 12.06
CA LEU A 81 -6.36 1.92 11.53
C LEU A 81 -6.62 0.51 12.10
N PRO A 82 -7.89 0.07 12.14
CA PRO A 82 -8.22 -1.33 12.38
C PRO A 82 -7.46 -2.26 11.43
N TYR A 83 -6.91 -3.35 11.97
CA TYR A 83 -6.20 -4.34 11.19
C TYR A 83 -7.08 -4.87 10.04
N SER A 84 -6.54 -4.81 8.82
CA SER A 84 -7.16 -5.32 7.62
C SER A 84 -6.10 -5.85 6.66
N GLN A 85 -6.10 -7.16 6.41
CA GLN A 85 -5.20 -7.76 5.43
C GLN A 85 -5.38 -7.16 4.04
N GLN A 86 -6.63 -6.87 3.65
CA GLN A 86 -6.95 -6.28 2.36
C GLN A 86 -6.31 -4.89 2.24
N ARG A 87 -6.45 -4.05 3.27
CA ARG A 87 -5.88 -2.71 3.25
C ARG A 87 -4.36 -2.71 3.22
N ILE A 88 -3.74 -3.60 3.98
CA ILE A 88 -2.28 -3.77 3.96
C ILE A 88 -1.81 -4.17 2.56
N ARG A 89 -2.53 -5.08 1.89
CA ARG A 89 -2.23 -5.47 0.49
C ARG A 89 -2.40 -4.30 -0.47
N MET A 90 -3.43 -3.49 -0.28
CA MET A 90 -3.65 -2.30 -1.11
C MET A 90 -2.57 -1.24 -0.90
N GLY A 91 -2.22 -0.95 0.35
CA GLY A 91 -1.12 -0.04 0.68
C GLY A 91 0.23 -0.53 0.12
N ALA A 92 0.52 -1.82 0.26
CA ALA A 92 1.70 -2.45 -0.31
C ALA A 92 1.77 -2.32 -1.84
N ALA A 93 0.64 -2.49 -2.53
CA ALA A 93 0.58 -2.27 -3.97
C ALA A 93 0.76 -0.79 -4.34
N MET A 94 0.13 0.11 -3.60
CA MET A 94 0.24 1.56 -3.79
C MET A 94 1.66 2.09 -3.52
N LEU A 95 2.47 1.46 -2.67
CA LEU A 95 3.89 1.80 -2.52
C LEU A 95 4.60 1.73 -3.88
N ALA A 96 4.30 0.72 -4.70
CA ALA A 96 4.89 0.52 -6.02
C ALA A 96 4.15 1.28 -7.15
N ALA A 97 3.31 2.27 -6.83
CA ALA A 97 2.70 3.12 -7.84
C ALA A 97 3.77 3.88 -8.64
N GLU A 98 3.56 4.00 -9.94
CA GLU A 98 4.48 4.72 -10.82
C GLU A 98 4.63 6.19 -10.39
N GLY A 99 5.87 6.68 -10.41
CA GLY A 99 6.19 8.05 -10.00
C GLY A 99 6.47 8.22 -8.50
N ASN A 100 6.23 7.19 -7.67
CA ASN A 100 6.52 7.30 -6.24
C ASN A 100 8.02 7.47 -5.96
N SER A 101 8.34 8.36 -5.01
CA SER A 101 9.71 8.62 -4.55
C SER A 101 10.08 7.76 -3.33
N PRO A 102 11.13 6.92 -3.39
CA PRO A 102 11.61 6.14 -2.24
C PRO A 102 11.93 6.98 -1.01
N ALA A 103 12.58 8.13 -1.21
CA ALA A 103 12.94 9.06 -0.14
C ALA A 103 11.70 9.69 0.52
N ASP A 104 10.67 10.04 -0.27
CA ASP A 104 9.43 10.60 0.26
C ASP A 104 8.60 9.55 1.01
N ILE A 105 8.55 8.31 0.51
CA ILE A 105 7.95 7.17 1.22
C ILE A 105 8.61 7.00 2.59
N ALA A 106 9.95 6.95 2.65
CA ALA A 106 10.66 6.76 3.91
C ALA A 106 10.44 7.93 4.88
N ARG A 107 10.46 9.17 4.38
CA ARG A 107 10.16 10.38 5.16
C ARG A 107 8.75 10.38 5.73
N LEU A 108 7.74 10.02 4.92
CA LEU A 108 6.35 9.92 5.36
C LEU A 108 6.17 8.77 6.35
N ALA A 109 6.80 7.62 6.11
CA ALA A 109 6.78 6.49 7.02
C ALA A 109 7.29 6.89 8.42
N GLY A 110 8.37 7.67 8.49
CA GLY A 110 8.90 8.22 9.73
C GLY A 110 7.91 9.12 10.49
N ARG A 111 7.23 10.02 9.77
CA ARG A 111 6.23 10.93 10.36
C ARG A 111 5.01 10.18 10.90
N GLU A 112 4.61 9.13 10.20
CA GLU A 112 3.41 8.34 10.47
C GLU A 112 3.68 7.09 11.34
N ARG A 113 4.93 6.88 11.77
CA ARG A 113 5.39 5.70 12.53
C ARG A 113 5.13 4.37 11.83
N ASN A 114 5.17 4.37 10.50
CA ASN A 114 4.94 3.20 9.65
C ASN A 114 6.25 2.53 9.19
N GLU A 115 7.43 2.99 9.63
CA GLU A 115 8.74 2.54 9.10
C GLU A 115 8.89 1.02 9.15
N ARG A 116 8.50 0.38 10.26
CA ARG A 116 8.60 -1.07 10.41
C ARG A 116 7.73 -1.82 9.38
N VAL A 117 6.52 -1.31 9.10
CA VAL A 117 5.61 -1.90 8.11
C VAL A 117 6.17 -1.70 6.70
N VAL A 118 6.65 -0.50 6.39
CA VAL A 118 7.25 -0.17 5.08
C VAL A 118 8.54 -0.96 4.86
N HIS A 119 9.40 -1.08 5.87
CA HIS A 119 10.63 -1.88 5.82
C HIS A 119 10.30 -3.34 5.52
N TYR A 120 9.33 -3.93 6.22
CA TYR A 120 8.88 -5.30 5.94
C TYR A 120 8.43 -5.47 4.48
N LEU A 121 7.58 -4.57 3.99
CA LEU A 121 7.07 -4.65 2.61
C LEU A 121 8.18 -4.43 1.58
N ALA A 122 9.10 -3.50 1.83
CA ALA A 122 10.23 -3.24 0.95
C ALA A 122 11.22 -4.41 0.90
N ARG A 123 11.47 -5.10 2.03
CA ARG A 123 12.24 -6.35 2.05
C ARG A 123 11.58 -7.45 1.21
N LEU A 124 10.27 -7.61 1.31
CA LEU A 124 9.54 -8.56 0.46
C LEU A 124 9.60 -8.15 -1.02
N GLY A 125 9.46 -6.86 -1.32
CA GLY A 125 9.58 -6.31 -2.67
C GLY A 125 10.95 -6.58 -3.28
N GLU A 126 12.03 -6.33 -2.53
CA GLU A 126 13.42 -6.60 -2.93
C GLU A 126 13.65 -8.10 -3.22
N GLN A 127 13.05 -9.00 -2.43
CA GLN A 127 13.13 -10.44 -2.66
C GLN A 127 12.40 -10.89 -3.93
N VAL A 128 11.24 -10.29 -4.23
CA VAL A 128 10.43 -10.61 -5.41
C VAL A 128 11.02 -9.99 -6.67
N GLU A 129 11.54 -8.77 -6.57
CA GLU A 129 12.02 -7.97 -7.70
C GLU A 129 13.43 -7.43 -7.46
N PRO A 130 14.46 -8.31 -7.33
CA PRO A 130 15.81 -7.89 -6.95
C PRO A 130 16.50 -6.97 -7.96
N ALA A 131 16.03 -6.95 -9.21
CA ALA A 131 16.53 -6.06 -10.25
C ALA A 131 15.85 -4.66 -10.24
N ASN A 132 14.81 -4.46 -9.43
CA ASN A 132 14.12 -3.18 -9.29
C ASN A 132 14.74 -2.36 -8.14
N PRO A 133 15.50 -1.29 -8.42
CA PRO A 133 16.20 -0.53 -7.38
C PRO A 133 15.25 0.20 -6.41
N PHE A 134 13.99 0.38 -6.78
CA PHE A 134 12.99 1.06 -5.94
C PHE A 134 12.94 0.51 -4.50
N TRP A 135 12.99 -0.81 -4.35
CA TRP A 135 12.89 -1.45 -3.03
C TRP A 135 14.15 -1.24 -2.19
N SER A 136 15.33 -1.42 -2.79
CA SER A 136 16.60 -1.22 -2.10
C SER A 136 16.84 0.26 -1.76
N GLU A 137 16.36 1.19 -2.59
CA GLU A 137 16.37 2.63 -2.31
C GLU A 137 15.48 3.01 -1.12
N ILE A 138 14.27 2.43 -0.99
CA ILE A 138 13.45 2.64 0.22
C ILE A 138 14.21 2.16 1.46
N LEU A 139 14.76 0.95 1.40
CA LEU A 139 15.48 0.34 2.53
C LEU A 139 16.69 1.18 2.94
N ALA A 140 17.41 1.78 1.99
CA ALA A 140 18.54 2.66 2.28
C ALA A 140 18.16 3.93 3.07
N HIS A 141 16.89 4.34 3.04
CA HIS A 141 16.39 5.50 3.77
C HIS A 141 15.69 5.16 5.10
N LEU A 142 15.50 3.87 5.41
CA LEU A 142 14.82 3.42 6.62
C LEU A 142 15.82 2.86 7.64
N PRO A 143 15.50 2.93 8.94
CA PRO A 143 16.20 2.11 9.94
C PRO A 143 16.03 0.62 9.61
N GLU A 144 17.01 -0.19 10.03
CA GLU A 144 16.88 -1.64 9.99
C GLU A 144 15.88 -2.11 11.07
N PHE A 145 15.00 -3.04 10.71
CA PHE A 145 14.07 -3.67 11.64
C PHE A 145 14.12 -5.19 11.52
N ASP A 146 14.05 -5.86 12.66
CA ASP A 146 13.74 -7.29 12.67
C ASP A 146 12.39 -7.55 11.98
N PRO A 147 12.26 -8.66 11.23
CA PRO A 147 10.98 -9.03 10.64
C PRO A 147 9.93 -9.21 11.75
N PRO A 148 8.66 -8.82 11.50
CA PRO A 148 7.59 -9.08 12.44
C PRO A 148 7.43 -10.58 12.67
N GLU A 149 6.86 -10.96 13.81
CA GLU A 149 6.51 -12.36 14.06
C GLU A 149 5.63 -12.92 12.92
N PRO A 150 5.78 -14.21 12.58
CA PRO A 150 4.93 -14.86 11.59
C PRO A 150 3.44 -14.57 11.85
N ASP A 151 2.67 -14.45 10.77
CA ASP A 151 1.22 -14.23 10.79
C ASP A 151 0.71 -12.86 11.32
N LEU A 152 1.60 -11.97 11.78
CA LEU A 152 1.21 -10.60 12.14
C LEU A 152 0.92 -9.74 10.91
N LEU A 153 1.69 -9.93 9.82
CA LEU A 153 1.48 -9.29 8.52
C LEU A 153 1.22 -10.34 7.42
N PRO A 154 0.56 -9.96 6.30
CA PRO A 154 0.27 -10.90 5.23
C PRO A 154 1.53 -11.51 4.62
N HIS A 155 1.47 -12.80 4.29
CA HIS A 155 2.54 -13.51 3.59
C HIS A 155 2.81 -12.93 2.18
N VAL A 156 4.05 -13.04 1.68
CA VAL A 156 4.49 -12.47 0.39
C VAL A 156 3.58 -12.78 -0.80
N THR A 157 3.01 -14.00 -0.84
CA THR A 157 2.06 -14.44 -1.87
C THR A 157 0.79 -13.60 -1.96
N ARG A 158 0.50 -12.74 -0.97
CA ARG A 158 -0.64 -11.81 -0.96
C ARG A 158 -0.36 -10.49 -1.68
N PHE A 159 0.91 -10.17 -1.95
CA PHE A 159 1.36 -8.93 -2.58
C PHE A 159 1.80 -9.10 -4.03
N VAL A 160 1.89 -10.34 -4.52
CA VAL A 160 2.40 -10.65 -5.85
C VAL A 160 1.34 -11.28 -6.74
N ALA A 161 1.40 -10.97 -8.03
CA ALA A 161 0.78 -11.76 -9.07
C ALA A 161 1.74 -12.87 -9.49
N MET A 162 1.24 -14.11 -9.56
CA MET A 162 2.00 -15.25 -10.04
C MET A 162 1.53 -15.56 -11.46
N THR A 163 2.32 -15.19 -12.47
CA THR A 163 2.00 -15.50 -13.87
C THR A 163 2.76 -16.76 -14.30
N GLY A 164 2.03 -17.78 -14.76
CA GLY A 164 2.57 -19.13 -14.99
C GLY A 164 3.00 -19.47 -16.42
N TYR A 165 2.91 -18.54 -17.38
CA TYR A 165 3.28 -18.82 -18.78
C TYR A 165 4.06 -17.66 -19.40
N THR A 166 5.31 -17.91 -19.76
CA THR A 166 6.11 -17.01 -20.61
C THR A 166 6.30 -17.63 -21.99
N ARG A 167 6.70 -16.83 -23.00
CA ARG A 167 7.02 -17.33 -24.35
C ARG A 167 8.19 -18.34 -24.38
N ARG A 168 8.96 -18.50 -23.29
CA ARG A 168 10.11 -19.41 -23.19
C ARG A 168 9.84 -20.67 -22.35
N GLY A 169 8.65 -20.81 -21.74
CA GLY A 169 8.29 -21.96 -20.90
C GLY A 169 7.43 -21.58 -19.69
N SER A 170 7.08 -22.59 -18.89
CA SER A 170 6.35 -22.47 -17.62
C SER A 170 7.30 -22.13 -16.47
N GLU A 171 7.88 -20.93 -16.48
CA GLU A 171 8.51 -20.37 -15.28
C GLU A 171 7.49 -19.50 -14.55
N THR A 172 7.29 -19.77 -13.26
CA THR A 172 6.46 -18.96 -12.39
C THR A 172 7.16 -17.63 -12.14
N VAL A 173 6.73 -16.59 -12.86
CA VAL A 173 7.20 -15.22 -12.59
C VAL A 173 6.29 -14.63 -11.52
N MET A 174 6.89 -14.29 -10.37
CA MET A 174 6.23 -13.48 -9.35
C MET A 174 6.52 -12.02 -9.66
N GLN A 175 5.47 -11.21 -9.73
CA GLN A 175 5.57 -9.77 -9.95
C GLN A 175 4.82 -9.03 -8.86
N TRP A 176 5.41 -7.96 -8.31
CA TRP A 176 4.73 -7.16 -7.31
C TRP A 176 3.49 -6.49 -7.89
N ILE A 177 2.34 -6.67 -7.24
CA ILE A 177 1.08 -6.03 -7.65
C ILE A 177 1.24 -4.52 -7.50
N ARG A 178 0.89 -3.76 -8.53
CA ARG A 178 0.91 -2.29 -8.50
C ARG A 178 -0.26 -1.71 -9.29
N PRO A 179 -0.68 -0.47 -9.00
CA PRO A 179 -1.65 0.24 -9.82
C PRO A 179 -1.16 0.34 -11.26
N GLN A 180 -2.07 0.14 -12.21
CA GLN A 180 -1.78 0.39 -13.62
C GLN A 180 -2.41 1.72 -14.01
N ALA A 181 -1.61 2.60 -14.62
CA ALA A 181 -2.16 3.77 -15.30
C ALA A 181 -3.24 3.28 -16.27
N SER A 182 -4.41 3.91 -16.22
CA SER A 182 -5.46 3.58 -17.18
C SER A 182 -4.91 3.94 -18.56
N VAL A 183 -4.60 2.93 -19.38
CA VAL A 183 -4.39 3.16 -20.81
C VAL A 183 -5.72 3.67 -21.31
N VAL A 184 -5.81 4.99 -21.53
CA VAL A 184 -6.90 5.58 -22.28
C VAL A 184 -6.74 5.04 -23.70
N ALA A 185 -7.51 4.00 -24.02
CA ALA A 185 -7.71 3.54 -25.38
C ALA A 185 -8.87 4.31 -26.01
#